data_AF-A0A843F7Q2-F1
#
_entry.id   AF-A0A843F7Q2-F1
#
_cell.length_a   1.000
_cell.length_b   1.000
_cell.length_c   1.000
_cell.angle_alpha   90.00
_cell.angle_beta   90.00
_cell.angle_gamma   90.00
#
_symmetry.space_group_name_H-M   'P 1'
#
loop_
_entity.id
_entity.type
_entity.pdbx_description
1 polymer ?
#
loop_
_entity_poly.entity_id
_entity_poly.type
_entity_poly.pdbx_seq_one_letter_code
_entity_poly.pdbx_strand_id
1 'polypeptide(L)'
;VMYCICGILLAISKIVPGISGASLLIALGLFDLTISSIAHLDFYFIIPVGIGLVIGVLGFAKIMNHCLKNYRTQTYFVVMGLTIGSLLIIIQELVLLGPDVWDVVTAIVAAIAGVAVSYGFNLYGKRIGH
;
A
#
# COMPACT_ATOMS: atom_id res chain seq x y z
N VAL A 1 -19.83 -8.84 -13.15
CA VAL A 1 -18.97 -7.80 -13.78
C VAL A 1 -18.78 -6.60 -12.85
N MET A 2 -19.84 -5.92 -12.42
CA MET A 2 -19.78 -4.79 -11.47
C MET A 2 -18.93 -5.09 -10.21
N TYR A 3 -19.13 -6.25 -9.58
CA TYR A 3 -18.40 -6.65 -8.36
C TYR A 3 -16.91 -6.95 -8.60
N CYS A 4 -16.56 -7.50 -9.77
CA CYS A 4 -15.16 -7.70 -10.15
C CYS A 4 -14.43 -6.37 -10.33
N ILE A 5 -15.12 -5.35 -10.87
CA ILE A 5 -14.58 -3.99 -11.01
C ILE A 5 -14.31 -3.38 -9.63
N CYS A 6 -15.20 -3.60 -8.65
CA CYS A 6 -14.98 -3.17 -7.26
C CYS A 6 -13.72 -3.81 -6.66
N GLY A 7 -13.51 -5.11 -6.87
CA GLY A 7 -12.31 -5.83 -6.42
C GLY A 7 -11.01 -5.31 -7.05
N ILE A 8 -11.05 -4.98 -8.35
CA ILE A 8 -9.90 -4.38 -9.06
C ILE A 8 -9.61 -2.97 -8.51
N LEU A 9 -10.64 -2.15 -8.29
CA LEU A 9 -10.48 -0.81 -7.73
C LEU A 9 -9.93 -0.83 -6.31
N LEU A 10 -10.37 -1.79 -5.48
CA LEU A 10 -9.81 -2.03 -4.15
C LEU A 10 -8.32 -2.41 -4.22
N ALA A 11 -7.93 -3.29 -5.16
CA ALA A 11 -6.52 -3.62 -5.36
C ALA A 11 -5.70 -2.40 -5.78
N ILE A 12 -6.20 -1.58 -6.71
CA ILE A 12 -5.52 -0.35 -7.16
C ILE A 12 -5.34 0.61 -5.99
N SER A 13 -6.38 0.83 -5.17
CA SER A 13 -6.28 1.68 -3.99
C SER A 13 -5.21 1.20 -3.00
N LYS A 14 -5.00 -0.12 -2.87
CA LYS A 14 -3.96 -0.65 -1.99
C LYS A 14 -2.53 -0.48 -2.53
N ILE A 15 -2.38 -0.27 -3.83
CA ILE A 15 -1.10 -0.06 -4.49
C ILE A 15 -0.69 1.41 -4.47
N VAL A 16 -1.66 2.33 -4.57
CA VAL A 16 -1.40 3.78 -4.59
C VAL A 16 -1.22 4.30 -3.16
N PRO A 17 -0.03 4.83 -2.78
CA PRO A 17 0.17 5.42 -1.47
C PRO A 17 -0.70 6.68 -1.32
N GLY A 18 -1.40 6.80 -0.19
CA GLY A 18 -2.23 7.97 0.12
C GLY A 18 -3.72 7.87 -0.22
N ILE A 19 -4.19 6.76 -0.82
CA ILE A 19 -5.63 6.54 -1.06
C ILE A 19 -6.12 5.35 -0.23
N SER A 20 -7.00 5.62 0.74
CA SER A 20 -7.68 4.55 1.49
C SER A 20 -8.77 3.91 0.64
N GLY A 21 -8.83 2.57 0.63
CA GLY A 21 -9.82 1.81 -0.15
C GLY A 21 -11.26 2.14 0.23
N ALA A 22 -11.50 2.47 1.51
CA ALA A 22 -12.81 2.92 1.96
C ALA A 22 -13.21 4.26 1.32
N SER A 23 -12.28 5.22 1.23
CA SER A 23 -12.52 6.53 0.62
C SER A 23 -12.86 6.43 -0.86
N LEU A 24 -12.19 5.54 -1.59
CA LEU A 24 -12.50 5.28 -3.00
C LEU A 24 -13.91 4.68 -3.18
N LEU A 25 -14.29 3.73 -2.33
CA LEU A 25 -15.62 3.11 -2.37
C LEU A 25 -16.74 4.10 -2.01
N ILE A 26 -16.49 5.00 -1.05
CA ILE A 26 -17.43 6.05 -0.66
C ILE A 26 -17.63 7.03 -1.83
N ALA A 27 -16.54 7.46 -2.48
CA ALA A 27 -16.60 8.37 -3.63
C ALA A 27 -17.38 7.79 -4.81
N LEU A 28 -17.40 6.45 -4.95
CA LEU A 28 -18.14 5.73 -5.98
C LEU A 28 -19.57 5.35 -5.57
N GLY A 29 -19.99 5.66 -4.33
CA GLY A 29 -21.31 5.28 -3.80
C GLY A 29 -21.48 3.78 -3.56
N LEU A 30 -20.38 3.02 -3.52
CA LEU A 30 -20.38 1.55 -3.41
C LEU A 30 -20.04 1.05 -1.99
N PHE A 31 -19.77 1.97 -1.07
CA PHE A 31 -19.35 1.63 0.29
C PHE A 31 -20.42 0.86 1.06
N ASP A 32 -21.66 1.36 1.08
CA ASP A 32 -22.76 0.71 1.82
C ASP A 32 -23.07 -0.67 1.26
N LEU A 33 -23.04 -0.83 -0.06
CA LEU A 33 -23.22 -2.11 -0.73
C LEU A 33 -22.10 -3.11 -0.36
N THR A 34 -20.86 -2.64 -0.30
CA THR A 34 -19.71 -3.48 0.08
C THR A 34 -19.79 -3.92 1.53
N ILE A 35 -20.05 -2.99 2.45
CA ILE A 35 -20.15 -3.29 3.90
C ILE A 35 -21.33 -4.21 4.20
N SER A 36 -22.50 -3.95 3.60
CA SER A 36 -23.68 -4.80 3.76
C SER A 36 -23.42 -6.23 3.24
N SER A 37 -22.80 -6.35 2.06
CA SER A 37 -22.47 -7.66 1.48
C SER A 37 -21.47 -8.45 2.33
N ILE A 38 -20.52 -7.77 2.99
CA ILE A 38 -19.58 -8.39 3.93
C ILE A 38 -20.31 -8.81 5.22
N ALA A 39 -21.17 -7.94 5.77
CA ALA A 39 -21.91 -8.22 7.01
C ALA A 39 -22.84 -9.44 6.87
N HIS A 40 -23.42 -9.64 5.69
CA HIS A 40 -24.27 -10.78 5.39
C HIS A 40 -23.53 -12.01 4.81
N LEU A 41 -22.19 -11.96 4.74
CA LEU A 41 -21.36 -13.01 4.15
C LEU A 41 -21.87 -13.44 2.76
N ASP A 42 -22.24 -12.46 1.93
CA ASP A 42 -22.71 -12.73 0.57
C ASP A 42 -21.53 -13.21 -0.29
N PHE A 43 -21.39 -14.53 -0.39
CA PHE A 43 -20.37 -15.18 -1.21
C PHE A 43 -20.48 -14.79 -2.69
N TYR A 44 -21.66 -14.39 -3.17
CA TYR A 44 -21.87 -13.93 -4.54
C TYR A 44 -21.20 -12.56 -4.80
N PHE A 45 -20.97 -11.77 -3.75
CA PHE A 45 -20.21 -10.53 -3.80
C PHE A 45 -18.73 -10.74 -3.44
N ILE A 46 -18.44 -11.48 -2.38
CA ILE A 46 -17.09 -11.66 -1.82
C ILE A 46 -16.17 -12.40 -2.80
N ILE A 47 -16.65 -13.48 -3.41
CA ILE A 47 -15.84 -14.31 -4.33
C ILE A 47 -15.35 -13.48 -5.54
N PRO A 48 -16.20 -12.79 -6.33
CA PRO A 48 -15.74 -12.01 -7.46
C PRO A 48 -14.87 -10.81 -7.07
N VAL A 49 -15.13 -10.18 -5.92
CA VAL A 49 -14.27 -9.10 -5.38
C VAL A 49 -12.88 -9.66 -5.05
N GLY A 50 -12.81 -10.81 -4.37
CA GLY A 50 -11.56 -11.48 -4.03
C GLY A 50 -10.77 -11.89 -5.28
N ILE A 51 -11.45 -12.44 -6.29
CA ILE A 51 -10.83 -12.78 -7.58
C ILE A 51 -10.29 -11.52 -8.27
N GLY A 52 -11.07 -10.43 -8.31
CA GLY A 52 -10.62 -9.15 -8.86
C GLY A 52 -9.40 -8.60 -8.15
N LEU A 53 -9.33 -8.76 -6.83
CA LEU A 53 -8.19 -8.35 -6.02
C LEU A 53 -6.94 -9.17 -6.34
N VAL A 54 -7.06 -10.50 -6.41
CA VAL A 54 -5.94 -11.39 -6.76
C VAL A 54 -5.44 -11.10 -8.16
N ILE A 55 -6.34 -10.94 -9.15
CA ILE A 55 -5.97 -10.59 -10.53
C ILE A 55 -5.28 -9.22 -10.57
N GLY A 56 -5.79 -8.23 -9.83
CA GLY A 56 -5.20 -6.89 -9.76
C GLY A 56 -3.78 -6.92 -9.20
N VAL A 57 -3.57 -7.63 -8.08
CA VAL A 57 -2.26 -7.77 -7.43
C VAL A 57 -1.28 -8.52 -8.34
N LEU A 58 -1.67 -9.66 -8.90
CA LEU A 58 -0.81 -10.44 -9.80
C LEU A 58 -0.52 -9.68 -11.10
N GLY A 59 -1.50 -8.97 -11.64
CA GLY A 59 -1.34 -8.12 -12.81
C GLY A 59 -0.33 -7.00 -12.55
N PHE A 60 -0.47 -6.28 -11.43
CA PHE A 60 0.47 -5.24 -11.04
C PHE A 60 1.88 -5.79 -10.79
N ALA A 61 2.00 -6.92 -10.09
CA ALA A 61 3.27 -7.58 -9.86
C ALA A 61 3.96 -7.94 -11.18
N LYS A 62 3.21 -8.44 -12.17
CA LYS A 62 3.74 -8.75 -13.51
C LYS A 62 4.19 -7.51 -14.26
N ILE A 63 3.43 -6.42 -14.19
CA ILE A 63 3.79 -5.12 -14.78
C ILE A 63 5.07 -4.60 -14.14
N MET A 64 5.17 -4.58 -12.81
CA MET A 64 6.36 -4.16 -12.08
C MET A 64 7.57 -5.01 -12.40
N ASN A 65 7.42 -6.33 -12.48
CA ASN A 65 8.51 -7.22 -12.88
C ASN A 65 8.99 -6.91 -14.31
N HIS A 66 8.07 -6.60 -15.23
CA HIS A 66 8.42 -6.19 -16.59
C HIS A 66 9.16 -4.83 -16.62
N CYS A 67 8.68 -3.84 -15.87
CA CYS A 67 9.33 -2.53 -15.73
C CYS A 67 10.72 -2.67 -15.10
N LEU A 68 10.88 -3.48 -14.06
CA LEU A 68 12.18 -3.71 -13.42
C LEU A 68 13.18 -4.45 -14.33
N LYS A 69 12.70 -5.33 -15.23
CA LYS A 69 13.57 -6.06 -16.16
C LYS A 69 14.05 -5.18 -17.33
N ASN A 70 13.17 -4.34 -17.87
CA ASN A 70 13.47 -3.52 -19.05
C ASN A 70 13.94 -2.09 -18.72
N TYR A 71 13.50 -1.53 -17.59
CA TYR A 71 13.72 -0.15 -17.15
C TYR A 71 14.06 -0.09 -15.65
N ARG A 72 15.07 -0.87 -15.25
CA ARG A 72 15.45 -1.05 -13.84
C ARG A 72 15.66 0.29 -13.13
N THR A 73 16.53 1.15 -13.66
CA THR A 73 16.92 2.42 -13.03
C THR A 73 15.75 3.38 -12.93
N GLN A 74 14.96 3.55 -13.99
CA GLN A 74 13.81 4.47 -14.00
C GLN A 74 12.74 4.02 -13.00
N THR A 75 12.49 2.70 -12.92
CA THR A 75 11.50 2.15 -11.97
C THR A 75 11.93 2.40 -10.52
N TYR A 76 13.22 2.27 -10.19
CA TYR A 76 13.73 2.63 -8.87
C TYR A 76 13.54 4.11 -8.54
N PHE A 77 13.76 5.02 -9.50
CA PHE A 77 13.48 6.45 -9.27
C PHE A 77 12.00 6.73 -9.03
N VAL A 78 11.09 6.05 -9.74
CA VAL A 78 9.64 6.17 -9.51
C VAL A 78 9.27 5.67 -8.11
N VAL A 79 9.75 4.50 -7.71
CA VAL A 79 9.49 3.96 -6.36
C VAL A 79 10.06 4.89 -5.30
N MET A 80 11.27 5.41 -5.48
CA MET A 80 11.87 6.39 -4.58
C MET A 80 11.00 7.64 -4.46
N GLY A 81 10.55 8.22 -5.58
CA GLY A 81 9.66 9.38 -5.59
C GLY A 81 8.34 9.13 -4.86
N LEU A 82 7.72 7.96 -5.08
CA LEU A 82 6.51 7.54 -4.35
C LEU A 82 6.75 7.39 -2.85
N THR A 83 7.88 6.80 -2.45
CA THR A 83 8.22 6.65 -1.02
C THR A 83 8.46 8.00 -0.34
N ILE A 84 9.16 8.94 -1.00
CA ILE A 84 9.37 10.29 -0.49
C ILE A 84 8.04 11.03 -0.40
N GLY A 85 7.18 10.92 -1.42
CA GLY A 85 5.84 11.52 -1.39
C GLY A 85 5.00 11.00 -0.23
N SER A 86 5.03 9.70 0.03
CA SER A 86 4.35 9.11 1.20
C SER A 86 4.91 9.62 2.53
N LEU A 87 6.24 9.78 2.64
CA LEU A 87 6.87 10.35 3.84
C LEU A 87 6.40 11.79 4.09
N LEU A 88 6.30 12.62 3.04
CA LEU A 88 5.83 14.00 3.17
C LEU A 88 4.38 14.07 3.68
N ILE A 89 3.50 13.21 3.16
CA ILE A 89 2.10 13.15 3.61
C ILE A 89 2.03 12.76 5.09
N ILE A 90 2.80 11.74 5.50
CA ILE A 90 2.82 11.28 6.89
C ILE A 90 3.38 12.36 7.82
N ILE A 91 4.44 13.06 7.42
CA ILE A 91 5.01 14.16 8.20
C ILE A 91 4.00 15.30 8.33
N GLN A 92 3.31 15.66 7.24
CA GLN A 92 2.26 16.67 7.27
C GLN A 92 1.15 16.29 8.26
N GLU A 93 0.70 15.04 8.22
CA GLU A 93 -0.31 14.52 9.16
C GLU A 93 0.20 14.54 10.62
N LEU A 94 1.46 14.17 10.85
CA LEU A 94 2.09 14.24 12.17
C LEU A 94 2.15 15.67 12.72
N VAL A 95 2.50 16.66 11.89
CA VAL A 95 2.55 18.07 12.31
C VAL A 95 1.16 18.60 12.67
N LEU A 96 0.12 18.19 11.93
CA LEU A 96 -1.26 18.61 12.19
C LEU A 96 -1.83 18.08 13.50
N LEU A 97 -1.34 16.93 13.98
CA LEU A 97 -1.76 16.36 15.26
C LEU A 97 -1.21 17.11 16.47
N GLY A 98 -0.24 18.01 16.29
CA GLY A 98 0.37 18.77 17.39
C GLY A 98 1.04 17.87 18.44
N PRO A 99 2.03 17.05 18.05
CA PRO A 99 2.54 15.96 18.87
C PRO A 99 3.22 16.48 20.14
N ASP A 100 2.94 15.78 21.24
CA ASP A 100 3.61 16.04 22.51
C ASP A 100 5.08 15.57 22.46
N VAL A 101 5.88 16.02 23.43
CA VAL A 101 7.31 15.67 23.52
C VAL A 101 7.53 14.13 23.50
N TRP A 102 6.61 13.37 24.10
CA TRP A 102 6.67 11.91 24.12
C TRP A 102 6.43 11.27 22.75
N ASP A 103 5.54 11.83 21.93
CA ASP A 103 5.32 11.34 20.57
C ASP A 103 6.54 11.57 19.69
N VAL A 104 7.20 12.72 19.85
CA VAL A 104 8.44 13.03 19.14
C VAL A 104 9.57 12.09 19.56
N VAL A 105 9.72 11.82 20.86
CA VAL A 105 10.72 10.89 21.38
C VAL A 105 10.49 9.47 20.85
N THR A 106 9.25 8.98 20.90
CA THR A 106 8.92 7.65 20.39
C THR A 106 9.14 7.54 18.88
N ALA A 107 8.81 8.58 18.11
CA ALA A 107 9.06 8.63 16.67
C ALA A 107 10.56 8.55 16.34
N ILE A 108 11.41 9.27 17.08
CA ILE A 108 12.88 9.24 16.89
C ILE A 108 13.43 7.85 17.22
N VAL A 109 13.00 7.26 18.34
CA VAL A 109 13.43 5.91 18.74
C VAL A 109 13.00 4.88 17.69
N ALA A 110 11.75 4.97 17.21
CA ALA A 110 11.24 4.09 16.16
C ALA A 110 12.02 4.26 14.84
N ALA A 111 12.38 5.49 14.46
CA ALA A 111 13.20 5.77 13.27
C ALA A 111 14.60 5.15 13.37
N ILE A 112 15.27 5.31 14.52
CA ILE A 112 16.59 4.70 14.77
C ILE A 112 16.51 3.17 14.73
N ALA A 113 15.51 2.59 15.39
CA ALA A 113 15.26 1.14 15.35
C ALA A 113 15.00 0.65 13.92
N GLY A 114 14.19 1.37 13.14
CA GLY A 114 13.91 1.04 11.74
C GLY A 114 15.17 1.06 10.86
N VAL A 115 16.04 2.06 11.02
CA VAL A 115 17.33 2.14 10.31
C VAL A 115 18.24 0.98 10.71
N ALA A 116 18.33 0.66 12.01
CA ALA A 116 19.13 -0.46 12.50
C ALA A 116 18.65 -1.80 11.92
N VAL A 117 17.34 -2.05 11.89
CA VAL A 117 16.74 -3.26 11.31
C VAL A 117 17.01 -3.34 9.80
N SER A 118 16.83 -2.23 9.08
CA SER A 118 17.10 -2.16 7.63
C SER A 118 18.57 -2.47 7.31
N TYR A 119 19.50 -1.92 8.09
CA TYR A 119 20.92 -2.20 7.95
C TYR A 119 21.26 -3.66 8.30
N GLY A 120 20.63 -4.22 9.34
CA GLY A 120 20.76 -5.63 9.70
C GLY A 120 20.34 -6.57 8.56
N PHE A 121 19.21 -6.29 7.92
CA PHE A 121 18.76 -7.04 6.74
C PHE A 121 19.74 -6.93 5.56
N ASN A 122 20.30 -5.74 5.33
CA ASN A 122 21.30 -5.52 4.28
C ASN A 122 22.56 -6.38 4.51
N LEU A 123 23.05 -6.43 5.75
CA LEU A 123 24.21 -7.25 6.14
C LEU A 123 23.93 -8.75 6.02
N TYR A 124 22.72 -9.20 6.39
CA TYR A 124 22.33 -10.60 6.27
C TYR A 124 22.21 -11.04 4.80
N GLY A 125 21.59 -10.21 3.95
CA GLY A 125 21.50 -10.47 2.52
C GLY A 125 22.87 -10.59 1.83
N LYS A 126 23.85 -9.79 2.26
CA LYS A 126 25.23 -9.84 1.72
C LYS A 126 25.98 -11.13 2.09
N ARG A 127 25.59 -11.84 3.17
CA ARG A 127 26.20 -13.11 3.59
C ARG A 127 25.67 -14.35 2.85
N ILE A 128 24.47 -14.29 2.29
CA ILE A 128 23.84 -15.42 1.57
C ILE A 128 24.10 -15.34 0.06
N GLY A 129 24.46 -14.17 -0.46
CA GLY A 129 24.77 -13.94 -1.88
C GLY A 129 26.23 -14.17 -2.29
N HIS A 130 27.05 -14.79 -1.43
CA HIS A 130 28.44 -15.20 -1.73
C HIS A 130 28.55 -16.72 -1.76
#